data_AF-A0A4P5QUL2-F1
#
_entry.id   AF-A0A4P5QUL2-F1
#
_cell.length_a   1.000
_cell.length_b   1.000
_cell.length_c   1.000
_cell.angle_alpha   90.00
_cell.angle_beta   90.00
_cell.angle_gamma   90.00
#
_symmetry.space_group_name_H-M   'P 1'
#
loop_
_entity.id
_entity.type
_entity.pdbx_description
1 polymer ?
#
loop_
_entity_poly.entity_id
_entity_poly.type
_entity_poly.pdbx_seq_one_letter_code
_entity_poly.pdbx_strand_id
1 'polypeptide(L)'
;MAVSFIIGVMGVGVVQGVTVGLWLNLFFNGLSFGTQNFAAQVSVKKCILICFASMLILIPFLILAMALFLPDCINIISVAMMGDIEKVMTSEAMKNLQNTIILCYVIYLVGALICFSYLVVTLRNYYVNTVVLGEKIAFRSTLTLSGFIGQLIVNILITVCTFGIGYPWARIRYCHYLANNTWVDGDLDSLNLEDHEDKIATDIVSRLSRGLVPNISL
;
A
#
# COMPACT_ATOMS: atom_id res chain seq x y z
N MET A 1 12.50 -27.71 -4.85
CA MET A 1 11.34 -26.80 -4.98
C MET A 1 11.31 -25.71 -3.91
N ALA A 2 11.38 -26.01 -2.61
CA ALA A 2 11.31 -25.00 -1.55
C ALA A 2 12.37 -23.88 -1.65
N VAL A 3 13.63 -24.22 -1.94
CA VAL A 3 14.72 -23.24 -2.06
C VAL A 3 14.47 -22.24 -3.20
N SER A 4 13.99 -22.72 -4.35
CA SER A 4 13.67 -21.86 -5.50
C SER A 4 12.51 -20.89 -5.20
N PHE A 5 11.50 -21.35 -4.45
CA PHE A 5 10.39 -20.51 -4.02
C PHE A 5 10.86 -19.38 -3.08
N ILE A 6 11.68 -19.70 -2.09
CA ILE A 6 12.22 -18.71 -1.14
C ILE A 6 13.06 -17.67 -1.89
N ILE A 7 13.93 -18.11 -2.80
CA ILE A 7 14.75 -17.20 -3.62
C ILE A 7 13.86 -16.29 -4.47
N GLY A 8 12.78 -16.82 -5.06
CA GLY A 8 11.82 -16.04 -5.83
C GLY A 8 11.15 -14.94 -5.00
N VAL A 9 10.63 -15.29 -3.82
CA VAL A 9 9.97 -14.33 -2.92
C VAL A 9 10.95 -13.24 -2.45
N MET A 10 12.16 -13.63 -2.08
CA MET A 10 13.21 -12.68 -1.68
C MET A 10 13.60 -11.76 -2.84
N GLY A 11 13.71 -12.31 -4.06
CA GLY A 11 14.00 -11.54 -5.27
C GLY A 11 12.94 -10.49 -5.56
N VAL A 12 11.66 -10.86 -5.48
CA VAL A 12 10.54 -9.90 -5.64
C VAL A 12 10.60 -8.79 -4.60
N GLY A 13 10.91 -9.11 -3.34
CA GLY A 13 11.06 -8.11 -2.28
C GLY A 13 12.18 -7.10 -2.54
N VAL A 14 13.34 -7.57 -2.99
CA VAL A 14 14.46 -6.69 -3.37
C VAL A 14 14.09 -5.81 -4.55
N VAL A 15 13.57 -6.39 -5.64
CA VAL A 15 13.20 -5.66 -6.84
C VAL A 15 12.20 -4.56 -6.49
N GLN A 16 11.16 -4.89 -5.73
CA GLN A 16 10.15 -3.91 -5.30
C GLN A 16 10.78 -2.78 -4.48
N GLY A 17 11.65 -3.09 -3.53
CA GLY A 17 12.34 -2.08 -2.70
C GLY A 17 13.26 -1.16 -3.51
N VAL A 18 13.98 -1.72 -4.50
CA VAL A 18 14.84 -0.96 -5.43
C VAL A 18 14.01 -0.05 -6.32
N THR A 19 12.96 -0.59 -6.96
CA THR A 19 12.08 0.18 -7.84
C THR A 19 11.47 1.36 -7.09
N VAL A 20 10.95 1.14 -5.89
CA VAL A 20 10.36 2.21 -5.07
C VAL A 20 11.41 3.26 -4.69
N GLY A 21 12.59 2.85 -4.23
CA GLY A 21 13.65 3.78 -3.83
C GLY A 21 14.15 4.64 -4.99
N LEU A 22 14.36 4.04 -6.16
CA LEU A 22 14.78 4.78 -7.36
C LEU A 22 13.68 5.70 -7.88
N TRP A 23 12.44 5.21 -7.94
CA TRP A 23 11.29 5.99 -8.41
C TRP A 23 11.04 7.21 -7.52
N LEU A 24 11.15 7.07 -6.19
CA LEU A 24 11.00 8.18 -5.26
C LEU A 24 12.12 9.22 -5.41
N ASN A 25 13.37 8.79 -5.55
CA ASN A 25 14.47 9.72 -5.82
C ASN A 25 14.28 10.46 -7.14
N LEU A 26 13.90 9.74 -8.21
CA LEU A 26 13.67 10.34 -9.52
C LEU A 26 12.52 11.36 -9.46
N PHE A 27 11.41 10.97 -8.82
CA PHE A 27 10.23 11.82 -8.72
C PHE A 27 10.54 13.09 -7.95
N PHE A 28 11.03 12.99 -6.71
CA PHE A 28 11.24 14.19 -5.89
C PHE A 28 12.40 15.06 -6.36
N ASN A 29 13.50 14.49 -6.84
CA ASN A 29 14.61 15.32 -7.36
C ASN A 29 14.31 15.95 -8.73
N GLY A 30 13.24 15.50 -9.40
CA GLY A 30 12.75 16.09 -10.64
C GLY A 30 11.67 17.16 -10.44
N LEU A 31 11.23 17.41 -9.20
CA LEU A 31 10.24 18.44 -8.90
C LEU A 31 10.92 19.78 -8.61
N SER A 32 10.29 20.86 -9.07
CA SER A 32 10.62 22.24 -8.71
C SER A 32 9.34 23.00 -8.35
N PHE A 33 9.50 24.03 -7.52
CA PHE A 33 8.46 24.99 -7.19
C PHE A 33 9.03 26.41 -7.33
N GLY A 34 8.62 27.09 -8.40
CA GLY A 34 9.25 28.35 -8.83
C GLY A 34 10.75 28.14 -9.08
N THR A 35 11.58 28.90 -8.37
CA THR A 35 13.06 28.81 -8.43
C THR A 35 13.64 27.72 -7.53
N GLN A 36 12.86 27.14 -6.62
CA GLN A 36 13.35 26.19 -5.62
C GLN A 36 13.17 24.75 -6.10
N ASN A 37 14.22 23.95 -5.97
CA ASN A 37 14.16 22.52 -6.29
C ASN A 37 13.84 21.70 -5.05
N PHE A 38 13.12 20.60 -5.26
CA PHE A 38 12.97 19.57 -4.24
C PHE A 38 14.23 18.71 -4.22
N ALA A 39 14.73 18.42 -3.03
CA ALA A 39 15.83 17.51 -2.81
C ALA A 39 15.37 16.40 -1.85
N ALA A 40 15.52 15.15 -2.28
CA ALA A 40 15.22 13.97 -1.48
C ALA A 40 16.39 12.99 -1.56
N GLN A 41 16.96 12.63 -0.41
CA GLN A 41 18.00 11.61 -0.29
C GLN A 41 17.40 10.29 0.20
N VAL A 42 16.59 9.64 -0.64
CA VAL A 42 15.92 8.38 -0.26
C VAL A 42 16.90 7.22 -0.41
N SER A 43 17.25 6.55 0.69
CA SER A 43 18.17 5.42 0.66
C SER A 43 17.46 4.12 0.24
N VAL A 44 17.92 3.51 -0.85
CA VAL A 44 17.37 2.25 -1.38
C VAL A 44 17.43 1.13 -0.34
N LYS A 45 18.50 1.08 0.47
CA LYS A 45 18.67 0.08 1.53
C LYS A 45 17.52 0.13 2.55
N LYS A 46 17.08 1.32 2.97
CA LYS A 46 15.95 1.46 3.91
C LYS A 46 14.64 1.06 3.25
N CYS A 47 14.41 1.40 1.99
CA CYS A 47 13.23 0.95 1.24
C CYS A 47 13.15 -0.58 1.17
N ILE A 48 14.25 -1.26 0.85
CA ILE A 48 14.34 -2.73 0.85
C ILE A 48 14.01 -3.30 2.24
N LEU A 49 14.57 -2.71 3.30
CA LEU A 49 14.31 -3.16 4.67
C LEU A 49 12.83 -3.01 5.05
N ILE A 50 12.18 -1.90 4.67
CA ILE A 50 10.75 -1.68 4.90
C ILE A 50 9.91 -2.74 4.15
N CYS A 51 10.25 -3.03 2.90
CA CYS A 51 9.57 -4.08 2.13
C CYS A 51 9.71 -5.45 2.80
N PHE A 52 10.92 -5.84 3.23
CA PHE A 52 11.11 -7.11 3.94
C PHE A 52 10.39 -7.15 5.29
N ALA A 53 10.44 -6.06 6.06
CA ALA A 53 9.71 -5.96 7.33
C ALA A 53 8.20 -6.15 7.11
N SER A 54 7.63 -5.58 6.05
CA SER A 54 6.22 -5.79 5.69
C SER A 54 5.91 -7.24 5.31
N MET A 55 6.80 -7.91 4.58
CA MET A 55 6.62 -9.33 4.23
C MET A 55 6.65 -10.24 5.47
N LEU A 56 7.53 -9.95 6.44
CA LEU A 56 7.61 -10.70 7.69
C LEU A 56 6.31 -10.62 8.50
N ILE A 57 5.58 -9.50 8.44
CA ILE A 57 4.28 -9.35 9.11
C ILE A 57 3.24 -10.35 8.60
N LEU A 58 3.34 -10.80 7.33
CA LEU A 58 2.39 -11.75 6.75
C LEU A 58 2.63 -13.20 7.22
N ILE A 59 3.88 -13.54 7.57
CA ILE A 59 4.28 -14.90 7.97
C ILE A 59 3.44 -15.49 9.11
N PRO A 60 3.18 -14.82 10.24
CA PRO A 60 2.36 -15.39 11.31
C PRO A 60 0.93 -15.72 10.87
N PHE A 61 0.34 -14.94 9.96
CA PHE A 61 -0.99 -15.22 9.42
C PHE A 61 -0.98 -16.44 8.50
N LEU A 62 0.08 -16.61 7.69
CA LEU A 62 0.25 -17.80 6.86
C LEU A 62 0.47 -19.07 7.68
N ILE A 63 1.29 -18.97 8.74
CA ILE A 63 1.52 -20.09 9.67
C ILE A 63 0.21 -20.46 10.37
N LEU A 64 -0.56 -19.47 10.85
CA LEU A 64 -1.85 -19.71 11.49
C LEU A 64 -2.85 -20.38 10.53
N ALA A 65 -2.97 -19.87 9.30
CA ALA A 65 -3.84 -20.47 8.29
C ALA A 65 -3.43 -21.91 7.96
N MET A 66 -2.12 -22.16 7.79
CA MET A 66 -1.60 -23.50 7.54
C MET A 66 -1.85 -24.45 8.72
N ALA A 67 -1.65 -23.98 9.95
CA ALA A 67 -1.89 -24.77 11.16
C ALA A 67 -3.36 -25.18 11.33
N LEU A 68 -4.30 -24.32 10.92
CA LEU A 68 -5.74 -24.63 10.94
C LEU A 68 -6.15 -25.60 9.83
N PHE A 69 -5.51 -25.49 8.66
CA PHE A 69 -5.87 -26.28 7.47
C PHE A 69 -5.33 -27.72 7.47
N LEU A 70 -4.12 -27.94 8.01
CA LEU A 70 -3.44 -29.24 7.99
C LEU A 70 -4.20 -30.38 8.69
N PRO A 71 -4.79 -30.20 9.88
CA PRO A 71 -5.51 -31.27 10.58
C PRO A 71 -6.67 -31.85 9.77
N ASP A 72 -7.47 -30.98 9.13
CA ASP A 72 -8.59 -31.40 8.29
C ASP A 72 -8.11 -32.21 7.08
N CYS A 73 -6.98 -31.81 6.47
CA CYS A 73 -6.36 -32.57 5.38
C CYS A 73 -5.90 -33.97 5.82
N ILE A 74 -5.25 -34.08 6.98
CA ILE A 74 -4.77 -35.37 7.50
C ILE A 74 -5.96 -36.30 7.78
N ASN A 75 -7.04 -35.77 8.35
CA ASN A 75 -8.26 -36.52 8.63
C ASN A 75 -8.95 -37.04 7.36
N ILE A 76 -9.00 -36.23 6.30
CA ILE A 76 -9.58 -36.66 5.02
C ILE A 76 -8.72 -37.75 4.37
N ILE A 77 -7.40 -37.58 4.39
CA ILE A 77 -6.46 -38.57 3.83
C ILE A 77 -6.58 -39.90 4.59
N SER A 78 -6.66 -39.89 5.92
CA SER A 78 -6.76 -41.12 6.70
C SER A 78 -8.04 -41.90 6.43
N VAL A 79 -9.18 -41.21 6.25
CA VAL A 79 -10.45 -41.84 5.86
C VAL A 79 -10.39 -42.33 4.41
N ALA A 80 -9.79 -41.57 3.50
CA ALA A 80 -9.62 -41.97 2.10
C ALA A 80 -8.76 -43.23 1.95
N MET A 81 -7.74 -43.39 2.81
CA MET A 81 -6.91 -44.59 2.84
C MET A 81 -7.66 -45.86 3.24
N MET A 82 -8.83 -45.75 3.91
CA MET A 82 -9.68 -46.92 4.22
C MET A 82 -10.46 -47.46 3.01
N GLY A 83 -10.34 -46.83 1.83
CA GLY A 83 -10.95 -47.29 0.58
C GLY A 83 -12.45 -47.04 0.45
N ASP A 84 -13.07 -46.38 1.44
CA ASP A 84 -14.49 -46.11 1.49
C ASP A 84 -14.80 -44.66 1.07
N ILE A 85 -15.00 -44.46 -0.23
CA ILE A 85 -15.21 -43.14 -0.86
C ILE A 85 -16.48 -42.46 -0.32
N GLU A 86 -17.49 -43.23 0.05
CA GLU A 86 -18.76 -42.72 0.59
C GLU A 86 -18.57 -42.09 1.97
N LYS A 87 -17.72 -42.71 2.81
CA LYS A 87 -17.33 -42.15 4.11
C LYS A 87 -16.46 -40.91 4.01
N VAL A 88 -15.66 -40.75 2.95
CA VAL A 88 -14.91 -39.50 2.72
C VAL A 88 -15.88 -38.35 2.50
N MET A 89 -16.84 -38.50 1.60
CA MET A 89 -17.80 -37.44 1.26
C MET A 89 -18.76 -37.09 2.40
N THR A 90 -19.09 -38.06 3.24
CA THR A 90 -19.98 -37.87 4.40
C THR A 90 -19.23 -37.53 5.68
N SER A 91 -17.88 -37.57 5.67
CA SER A 91 -17.07 -37.27 6.84
C SER A 91 -17.33 -35.86 7.36
N GLU A 92 -17.34 -35.75 8.70
CA GLU A 92 -17.40 -34.46 9.38
C GLU A 92 -16.22 -33.54 8.97
N ALA A 93 -15.07 -34.15 8.66
CA ALA A 93 -13.89 -33.47 8.16
C ALA A 93 -14.14 -32.73 6.82
N MET A 94 -14.94 -33.27 5.90
CA MET A 94 -15.25 -32.58 4.63
C MET A 94 -16.10 -31.33 4.82
N LYS A 95 -17.07 -31.37 5.75
CA LYS A 95 -17.89 -30.18 6.08
C LYS A 95 -17.06 -29.13 6.82
N ASN A 96 -16.21 -29.56 7.76
CA ASN A 96 -15.32 -28.67 8.48
C ASN A 96 -14.28 -28.03 7.55
N LEU A 97 -13.75 -28.78 6.57
CA LEU A 97 -12.80 -28.27 5.58
C LEU A 97 -13.35 -27.04 4.83
N GLN A 98 -14.62 -27.04 4.43
CA GLN A 98 -15.22 -25.88 3.75
C GLN A 98 -15.16 -24.63 4.64
N ASN A 99 -15.53 -24.77 5.92
CA ASN A 99 -15.51 -23.65 6.87
C ASN A 99 -14.07 -23.21 7.18
N THR A 100 -13.15 -24.16 7.33
CA THR A 100 -11.72 -23.91 7.56
C THR A 100 -11.09 -23.17 6.39
N ILE A 101 -11.44 -23.51 5.13
CA ILE A 101 -10.97 -22.79 3.94
C ILE A 101 -11.42 -21.32 3.96
N ILE A 102 -12.69 -21.07 4.26
CA ILE A 102 -13.23 -19.70 4.37
C ILE A 102 -12.48 -18.94 5.46
N LEU A 103 -12.27 -19.55 6.62
CA LEU A 103 -11.54 -18.95 7.73
C LEU A 103 -10.08 -18.63 7.38
N CYS A 104 -9.38 -19.55 6.71
CA CYS A 104 -8.01 -19.33 6.24
C CYS A 104 -7.92 -18.17 5.26
N TYR A 105 -8.90 -18.04 4.36
CA TYR A 105 -8.97 -16.92 3.43
C TYR A 105 -9.18 -15.59 4.17
N VAL A 106 -10.04 -15.55 5.19
CA VAL A 106 -10.23 -14.36 6.04
C VAL A 106 -8.94 -14.00 6.78
N ILE A 107 -8.25 -14.97 7.37
CA ILE A 107 -6.97 -14.76 8.06
C ILE A 107 -5.92 -14.20 7.10
N TYR A 108 -5.83 -14.75 5.90
CA TYR A 108 -4.94 -14.26 4.86
C TYR A 108 -5.28 -12.83 4.45
N LEU A 109 -6.55 -12.50 4.23
CA LEU A 109 -6.98 -11.14 3.88
C LEU A 109 -6.66 -10.13 4.98
N VAL A 110 -6.87 -10.49 6.24
CA VAL A 110 -6.51 -9.63 7.38
C VAL A 110 -4.99 -9.41 7.44
N GLY A 111 -4.19 -10.47 7.30
CA GLY A 111 -2.74 -10.37 7.26
C GLY A 111 -2.24 -9.52 6.09
N ALA A 112 -2.83 -9.69 4.91
CA ALA A 112 -2.52 -8.90 3.71
C ALA A 112 -2.87 -7.41 3.90
N LEU A 113 -4.01 -7.11 4.52
CA LEU A 113 -4.43 -5.74 4.83
C LEU A 113 -3.46 -5.05 5.79
N ILE A 114 -3.02 -5.75 6.84
CA ILE A 114 -2.04 -5.22 7.81
C ILE A 114 -0.68 -5.02 7.14
N CYS A 115 -0.22 -6.00 6.35
CA CYS A 115 1.02 -5.92 5.58
C CYS A 115 1.03 -4.70 4.64
N PHE A 116 -0.03 -4.55 3.84
CA PHE A 116 -0.20 -3.42 2.92
C PHE A 116 -0.20 -2.08 3.65
N SER A 117 -0.96 -2.00 4.75
CA SER A 117 -1.04 -0.79 5.57
C SER A 117 0.30 -0.40 6.16
N TYR A 118 1.06 -1.37 6.68
CA TYR A 118 2.39 -1.14 7.23
C TYR A 118 3.38 -0.65 6.17
N LEU A 119 3.35 -1.26 4.98
CA LEU A 119 4.21 -0.85 3.86
C LEU A 119 3.93 0.60 3.48
N VAL A 120 2.66 0.96 3.24
CA VAL A 120 2.28 2.30 2.80
C VAL A 120 2.59 3.37 3.85
N VAL A 121 2.24 3.13 5.12
CA VAL A 121 2.45 4.10 6.21
C VAL A 121 3.94 4.31 6.47
N THR A 122 4.70 3.22 6.60
CA THR A 122 6.14 3.31 6.90
C THR A 122 6.91 3.93 5.75
N LEU A 123 6.62 3.51 4.52
CA LEU A 123 7.26 4.08 3.34
C LEU A 123 6.95 5.57 3.21
N ARG A 124 5.70 5.97 3.45
CA ARG A 124 5.29 7.37 3.39
C ARG A 124 5.97 8.23 4.44
N ASN A 125 5.94 7.80 5.69
CA ASN A 125 6.64 8.51 6.75
C ASN A 125 8.14 8.62 6.43
N TYR A 126 8.74 7.56 5.88
CA TYR A 126 10.15 7.59 5.51
C TYR A 126 10.47 8.60 4.41
N TYR A 127 9.77 8.57 3.27
CA TYR A 127 10.12 9.46 2.17
C TYR A 127 9.76 10.92 2.46
N VAL A 128 8.57 11.20 3.03
CA VAL A 128 8.14 12.60 3.29
C VAL A 128 9.10 13.27 4.25
N ASN A 129 9.54 12.58 5.31
CA ASN A 129 10.50 13.11 6.29
C ASN A 129 11.91 13.35 5.72
N THR A 130 12.17 12.91 4.49
CA THR A 130 13.47 13.06 3.81
C THR A 130 13.43 14.16 2.74
N VAL A 131 12.24 14.64 2.37
CA VAL A 131 12.08 15.67 1.32
C VAL A 131 12.28 17.05 1.93
N VAL A 132 13.12 17.85 1.26
CA VAL A 132 13.41 19.25 1.60
C VAL A 132 13.21 20.10 0.35
N LEU A 133 12.67 21.30 0.50
CA LEU A 133 12.49 22.30 -0.56
C LEU A 133 13.40 23.48 -0.30
N GLY A 134 14.26 23.80 -1.27
CA GLY A 134 15.13 24.99 -1.21
C GLY A 134 16.04 25.05 0.03
N GLU A 135 16.39 23.89 0.59
CA GLU A 135 17.16 23.69 1.85
C GLU A 135 16.54 24.27 3.14
N LYS A 136 15.45 25.04 3.03
CA LYS A 136 14.83 25.77 4.16
C LYS A 136 13.55 25.14 4.67
N ILE A 137 12.81 24.43 3.82
CA ILE A 137 11.49 23.89 4.15
C ILE A 137 11.56 22.37 4.15
N ALA A 138 11.29 21.76 5.30
CA ALA A 138 11.25 20.31 5.45
C ALA A 138 9.80 19.82 5.50
N PHE A 139 9.55 18.66 4.89
CA PHE A 139 8.25 18.01 5.00
C PHE A 139 8.28 16.95 6.10
N ARG A 140 7.16 16.79 6.81
CA ARG A 140 6.97 15.70 7.78
C ARG A 140 5.66 14.98 7.58
N SER A 141 5.67 13.67 7.84
CA SER A 141 4.47 12.83 7.85
C SER A 141 4.36 12.09 9.17
N THR A 142 3.18 12.18 9.79
CA THR A 142 2.86 11.60 11.11
C THR A 142 1.79 10.51 11.01
N LEU A 143 1.75 9.78 9.90
CA LEU A 143 0.74 8.74 9.70
C LEU A 143 0.89 7.61 10.71
N THR A 144 -0.24 7.15 11.22
CA THR A 144 -0.31 6.02 12.14
C THR A 144 -0.92 4.79 11.45
N LEU A 145 -0.43 3.60 11.81
CA LEU A 145 -0.91 2.35 11.23
C LEU A 145 -2.41 2.14 11.52
N SER A 146 -2.83 2.37 12.76
CA SER A 146 -4.22 2.23 13.19
C SER A 146 -5.15 3.22 12.51
N GLY A 147 -4.73 4.48 12.37
CA GLY A 147 -5.51 5.50 11.66
C GLY A 147 -5.68 5.17 10.18
N PHE A 148 -4.63 4.67 9.54
CA PHE A 148 -4.68 4.26 8.14
C PHE A 148 -5.59 3.04 7.92
N ILE A 149 -5.50 2.02 8.79
CA ILE A 149 -6.39 0.85 8.73
C ILE A 149 -7.86 1.25 8.92
N GLY A 150 -8.15 2.12 9.90
CA GLY A 150 -9.51 2.63 10.11
C GLY A 150 -10.06 3.35 8.88
N GLN A 151 -9.22 4.15 8.22
CA GLN A 151 -9.59 4.83 6.99
C GLN A 151 -9.82 3.85 5.83
N LEU A 152 -9.01 2.80 5.69
CA LEU A 152 -9.23 1.75 4.69
C LEU A 152 -10.55 1.01 4.89
N ILE A 153 -10.87 0.62 6.12
CA ILE A 153 -12.12 -0.10 6.44
C ILE A 153 -13.33 0.75 6.07
N VAL A 154 -13.33 2.03 6.46
CA VAL A 154 -14.42 2.95 6.12
C VAL A 154 -14.53 3.12 4.60
N ASN A 155 -13.42 3.29 3.89
CA ASN A 155 -13.42 3.43 2.43
C ASN A 155 -13.96 2.18 1.72
N ILE A 156 -13.62 0.99 2.20
CA ILE A 156 -14.15 -0.28 1.69
C ILE A 156 -15.66 -0.35 1.95
N LEU A 157 -16.11 -0.05 3.17
CA LEU A 157 -17.52 -0.08 3.54
C LEU A 157 -18.35 0.82 2.63
N ILE A 158 -17.91 2.06 2.41
CA ILE A 158 -18.57 3.02 1.53
C ILE A 158 -18.67 2.48 0.11
N THR A 159 -17.54 2.02 -0.43
CA THR A 159 -17.46 1.59 -1.83
C THR A 159 -18.32 0.35 -2.05
N VAL A 160 -18.34 -0.60 -1.12
CA VAL A 160 -19.15 -1.81 -1.21
C VAL A 160 -20.64 -1.50 -1.03
N CYS A 161 -21.02 -0.72 -0.01
CA CYS A 161 -22.42 -0.39 0.24
C CYS A 161 -23.07 0.44 -0.89
N THR A 162 -22.27 1.19 -1.64
CA THR A 162 -22.74 2.02 -2.76
C THR A 162 -22.48 1.41 -4.14
N PHE A 163 -22.04 0.14 -4.19
CA PHE A 163 -21.64 -0.53 -5.44
C PHE A 163 -20.68 0.30 -6.31
N GLY A 164 -19.73 0.99 -5.66
CA GLY A 164 -18.69 1.78 -6.30
C GLY A 164 -19.02 3.27 -6.51
N ILE A 165 -20.29 3.68 -6.39
CA ILE A 165 -20.70 5.09 -6.60
C ILE A 165 -20.06 6.02 -5.56
N GLY A 166 -19.84 5.54 -4.34
CA GLY A 166 -19.21 6.28 -3.26
C GLY A 166 -17.67 6.38 -3.35
N TYR A 167 -17.03 5.82 -4.38
CA TYR A 167 -15.58 5.88 -4.55
C TYR A 167 -15.00 7.31 -4.54
N PRO A 168 -15.58 8.31 -5.25
CA PRO A 168 -15.07 9.68 -5.20
C PRO A 168 -15.09 10.28 -3.79
N TRP A 169 -16.12 9.97 -2.99
CA TRP A 169 -16.21 10.42 -1.61
C TRP A 169 -15.16 9.76 -0.72
N ALA A 170 -14.97 8.44 -0.85
CA ALA A 170 -13.90 7.70 -0.16
C ALA A 170 -12.51 8.25 -0.52
N ARG A 171 -12.30 8.66 -1.78
CA ARG A 171 -11.05 9.26 -2.26
C ARG A 171 -10.80 10.62 -1.61
N ILE A 172 -11.79 11.51 -1.54
CA ILE A 172 -11.65 12.82 -0.88
C ILE A 172 -11.30 12.62 0.59
N ARG A 173 -11.99 11.71 1.29
CA ARG A 173 -11.72 11.41 2.70
C ARG A 173 -10.29 10.91 2.91
N TYR A 174 -9.80 10.05 2.01
CA TYR A 174 -8.41 9.59 2.02
C TYR A 174 -7.42 10.74 1.84
N CYS A 175 -7.64 11.61 0.84
CA CYS A 175 -6.78 12.78 0.61
C CYS A 175 -6.79 13.74 1.80
N HIS A 176 -7.95 13.96 2.43
CA HIS A 176 -8.05 14.81 3.61
C HIS A 176 -7.31 14.22 4.81
N TYR A 177 -7.40 12.91 5.04
CA TYR A 177 -6.60 12.24 6.07
C TYR A 177 -5.10 12.36 5.78
N LEU A 178 -4.71 12.24 4.51
CA LEU A 178 -3.32 12.33 4.07
C LEU A 178 -2.75 13.73 4.30
N ALA A 179 -3.51 14.77 3.97
CA ALA A 179 -3.16 16.17 4.15
C ALA A 179 -3.06 16.55 5.63
N ASN A 180 -4.01 16.13 6.46
CA ASN A 180 -4.00 16.38 7.90
C ASN A 180 -2.81 15.75 8.65
N ASN A 181 -2.19 14.73 8.06
CA ASN A 181 -1.01 14.07 8.62
C ASN A 181 0.28 14.45 7.89
N THR A 182 0.24 15.52 7.09
CA THR A 182 1.43 16.10 6.47
C THR A 182 1.62 17.52 6.95
N TRP A 183 2.82 17.73 7.46
CA TRP A 183 3.25 18.99 8.03
C TRP A 183 4.36 19.55 7.16
N VAL A 184 4.39 20.87 7.06
CA VAL A 184 5.43 21.63 6.38
C VAL A 184 6.09 22.47 7.45
N ASP A 185 7.38 22.23 7.68
CA ASP A 185 8.18 22.96 8.65
C ASP A 185 9.09 23.92 7.89
N GLY A 186 8.94 25.22 8.14
CA GLY A 186 9.74 26.26 7.53
C GLY A 186 8.94 27.54 7.31
N ASP A 187 9.65 28.62 6.99
CA ASP A 187 9.04 29.90 6.65
C ASP A 187 8.71 29.93 5.16
N LEU A 188 7.42 29.80 4.82
CA LEU A 188 6.93 29.84 3.45
C LEU A 188 7.05 31.23 2.84
N ASP A 189 6.95 32.29 3.65
CA ASP A 189 7.01 33.68 3.17
C ASP A 189 8.45 34.06 2.77
N SER A 190 9.43 33.25 3.20
CA SER A 190 10.84 33.40 2.81
C SER A 190 11.16 32.84 1.42
N LEU A 191 10.20 32.20 0.75
CA LEU A 191 10.36 31.69 -0.60
C LEU A 191 10.30 32.83 -1.62
N ASN A 192 11.28 32.87 -2.54
CA ASN A 192 11.16 33.72 -3.72
C ASN A 192 10.11 33.11 -4.65
N LEU A 193 8.91 33.69 -4.61
CA LEU A 193 7.83 33.36 -5.52
C LEU A 193 8.06 34.13 -6.83
N GLU A 194 8.26 33.40 -7.92
CA GLU A 194 8.20 33.97 -9.27
C GLU A 194 6.85 33.57 -9.88
N ASP A 195 6.07 34.56 -10.29
CA ASP A 195 4.89 34.32 -11.11
C ASP A 195 5.33 34.00 -12.52
N HIS A 196 5.10 32.76 -12.93
CA HIS A 196 5.30 32.36 -14.32
C HIS A 196 4.11 32.84 -15.15
N GLU A 197 4.34 33.78 -16.08
CA GLU A 197 3.35 34.18 -17.10
C GLU A 197 3.09 33.09 -18.16
N ASP A 198 3.67 31.90 -17.99
CA ASP A 198 3.48 30.75 -18.87
C ASP A 198 2.01 30.36 -18.91
N LYS A 199 1.31 30.88 -19.92
CA LYS A 199 -0.08 30.54 -20.16
C LYS A 199 -0.15 29.05 -20.44
N ILE A 200 -0.96 28.38 -19.63
CA ILE A 200 -1.35 26.99 -19.83
C ILE A 200 -1.72 26.81 -21.30
N ALA A 201 -0.94 26.02 -22.05
CA ALA A 201 -1.17 25.82 -23.47
C ALA A 201 -2.65 25.45 -23.70
N THR A 202 -3.31 26.11 -24.65
CA THR A 202 -4.75 25.98 -24.90
C THR A 202 -5.08 25.00 -26.02
N ASP A 203 -4.05 24.42 -26.65
CA ASP A 203 -4.18 23.44 -27.72
C ASP A 203 -5.04 22.23 -27.28
N ILE A 204 -5.82 21.69 -28.22
CA ILE A 204 -6.73 20.56 -28.01
C ILE A 204 -5.97 19.38 -27.39
N VAL A 205 -4.76 19.08 -27.87
CA VAL A 205 -3.94 17.99 -27.34
C VAL A 205 -3.60 18.24 -25.86
N SER A 206 -3.25 19.47 -25.51
CA SER A 206 -2.92 19.86 -24.14
C SER A 206 -4.14 19.90 -23.22
N ARG A 207 -5.33 20.20 -23.75
CA ARG A 207 -6.60 20.11 -23.01
C ARG A 207 -7.03 18.66 -22.78
N LEU A 208 -6.79 17.78 -23.76
CA LEU A 208 -7.06 16.35 -23.64
C LEU A 208 -6.11 15.69 -22.64
N SER A 209 -4.82 16.01 -22.70
CA SER A 209 -3.78 15.36 -21.88
C SER A 209 -3.88 15.71 -20.39
N ARG A 210 -4.36 16.92 -20.06
CA ARG A 210 -4.56 17.35 -18.67
C ARG A 210 -5.85 16.82 -18.05
N GLY A 211 -6.75 16.24 -18.85
CA GLY A 211 -8.09 15.87 -18.41
C GLY A 211 -8.98 17.10 -18.16
N LEU A 212 -10.16 16.88 -17.56
CA LEU A 212 -11.14 17.93 -17.22
C LEU A 212 -10.72 18.73 -15.97
N VAL A 213 -9.47 19.21 -15.90
CA VAL A 213 -9.08 20.12 -14.82
C VAL A 213 -9.67 21.49 -15.14
N PRO A 214 -10.52 22.06 -14.27
CA PRO A 214 -11.09 23.38 -14.50
C PRO A 214 -9.94 24.40 -14.55
N ASN A 215 -10.04 25.33 -15.49
CA ASN A 215 -9.05 26.39 -15.65
C ASN A 215 -9.16 27.31 -14.43
N ILE A 216 -8.22 27.20 -13.49
CA ILE A 216 -8.16 28.08 -12.33
C ILE A 216 -7.40 29.31 -12.80
N SER A 217 -8.12 30.28 -13.35
CA SER A 217 -7.57 31.62 -13.54
C SER A 217 -7.57 32.30 -12.17
N LEU A 218 -6.47 32.17 -11.44
CA LEU A 218 -6.14 33.08 -10.35
C LEU A 218 -5.48 34.33 -10.95
#